data_AF-A0AA42N4G4-F1
#
_entry.id   AF-A0AA42N4G4-F1
#
_cell.length_a   1.000
_cell.length_b   1.000
_cell.length_c   1.000
_cell.angle_alpha   90.00
_cell.angle_beta   90.00
_cell.angle_gamma   90.00
#
_symmetry.space_group_name_H-M   'P 1'
#
loop_
_entity.id
_entity.type
_entity.pdbx_description
1 polymer ?
#
loop_
_entity_poly.entity_id
_entity_poly.type
_entity_poly.pdbx_seq_one_letter_code
_entity_poly.pdbx_strand_id
1 'polypeptide(L)'
;MWFLWDKRKTILAWVKIKSNKHVNPLSLSDTEFVFFDSIRNSMLRLRYLPKDKNEESICRSLVNAGVLAKRGEFYVLTSAGRAMARA
;
A
#
# COMPACT_ATOMS: atom_id res chain seq x y z
N MET A 1 -21.82 29.07 19.55
CA MET A 1 -21.90 27.65 19.14
C MET A 1 -20.66 27.29 18.33
N TRP A 2 -19.47 27.19 18.97
CA TRP A 2 -18.15 26.98 18.32
C TRP A 2 -17.54 25.59 18.61
N PHE A 3 -18.10 24.83 19.58
CA PHE A 3 -17.55 23.56 20.06
C PHE A 3 -17.72 22.38 19.09
N LEU A 4 -18.65 22.44 18.14
CA LEU A 4 -18.91 21.32 17.21
C LEU A 4 -17.93 21.26 16.03
N TRP A 5 -17.25 22.36 15.72
CA TRP A 5 -16.33 22.39 14.57
C TRP A 5 -14.96 21.78 14.92
N ASP A 6 -14.53 21.93 16.18
CA ASP A 6 -13.24 21.44 16.66
C ASP A 6 -13.13 19.91 16.59
N LYS A 7 -14.18 19.20 17.03
CA LYS A 7 -14.25 17.73 17.02
C LYS A 7 -14.12 17.12 15.61
N ARG A 8 -14.60 17.81 14.57
CA ARG A 8 -14.48 17.31 13.18
C ARG A 8 -13.04 17.33 12.68
N LYS A 9 -12.26 18.35 13.05
CA LYS A 9 -10.85 18.47 12.66
C LYS A 9 -9.99 17.40 13.34
N THR A 10 -10.28 17.08 14.60
CA THR A 10 -9.55 16.04 15.34
C THR A 10 -9.74 14.67 14.69
N ILE A 11 -10.97 14.28 14.34
CA ILE A 11 -11.24 12.98 13.71
C ILE A 11 -10.53 12.87 12.35
N LEU A 12 -10.53 13.94 11.55
CA LEU A 12 -9.79 13.97 10.28
C LEU A 12 -8.28 13.89 10.47
N ALA A 13 -7.73 14.51 11.53
CA ALA A 13 -6.31 14.41 11.87
C ALA A 13 -5.90 12.98 12.25
N TRP A 14 -6.71 12.28 13.05
CA TRP A 14 -6.46 10.87 13.41
C TRP A 14 -6.49 9.93 12.20
N VAL A 15 -7.42 10.15 11.26
CA VAL A 15 -7.47 9.37 10.00
C VAL A 15 -6.25 9.67 9.12
N LYS A 16 -5.78 10.93 9.10
CA LYS A 16 -4.61 11.33 8.30
C LYS A 16 -3.29 10.81 8.89
N ILE A 17 -3.17 10.73 10.21
CA ILE A 17 -1.96 10.21 10.89
C ILE A 17 -1.82 8.69 10.69
N LYS A 18 -2.93 7.93 10.72
CA LYS A 18 -2.88 6.47 10.47
C LYS A 18 -2.49 6.12 9.04
N SER A 19 -2.73 7.03 8.09
CA SER A 19 -2.42 6.86 6.67
C SER A 19 -1.02 7.36 6.28
N ASN A 20 -0.28 7.99 7.20
CA ASN A 20 1.06 8.53 6.92
C ASN A 20 2.17 7.56 7.34
N LYS A 21 1.97 6.25 7.08
CA LYS A 21 3.10 5.34 6.98
C LYS A 21 3.87 5.75 5.74
N HIS A 22 4.88 6.59 5.93
CA HIS A 22 5.92 6.82 4.95
C HIS A 22 6.41 5.44 4.48
N VAL A 23 6.13 5.15 3.22
CA VAL A 23 6.60 3.95 2.54
C VAL A 23 8.10 4.13 2.43
N ASN A 24 8.88 3.45 3.27
CA ASN A 24 10.34 3.45 3.15
C ASN A 24 10.71 2.41 2.09
N PRO A 25 11.13 2.81 0.88
CA PRO A 25 11.57 1.85 -0.14
C PRO A 25 12.72 0.96 0.35
N LEU A 26 13.51 1.46 1.31
CA LEU A 26 14.64 0.77 1.94
C LEU A 26 14.25 -0.28 2.98
N SER A 27 12.96 -0.42 3.34
CA SER A 27 12.50 -1.45 4.28
C SER A 27 12.02 -2.73 3.58
N LEU A 28 12.07 -2.78 2.25
CA LEU A 28 11.68 -3.96 1.48
C LEU A 28 12.89 -4.88 1.30
N SER A 29 12.69 -6.19 1.43
CA SER A 29 13.73 -7.14 1.07
C SER A 29 13.92 -7.22 -0.45
N ASP A 30 15.09 -7.65 -0.91
CA ASP A 30 15.36 -7.86 -2.34
C ASP A 30 14.32 -8.79 -3.00
N THR A 31 13.86 -9.80 -2.27
CA THR A 31 12.81 -10.72 -2.72
C THR A 31 11.45 -10.03 -2.89
N GLU A 32 11.06 -9.13 -1.98
CA GLU A 32 9.83 -8.35 -2.08
C GLU A 32 9.91 -7.34 -3.23
N PHE A 33 11.08 -6.76 -3.48
CA PHE A 33 11.31 -5.83 -4.58
C PHE A 33 11.24 -6.52 -5.95
N VAL A 34 11.90 -7.67 -6.12
CA VAL A 34 11.84 -8.46 -7.36
C VAL A 34 10.41 -8.94 -7.64
N PHE A 35 9.68 -9.33 -6.59
CA PHE A 35 8.28 -9.72 -6.72
C PHE A 35 7.39 -8.52 -7.09
N PHE A 36 7.63 -7.36 -6.49
CA PHE A 36 6.97 -6.11 -6.86
C PHE A 36 7.20 -5.74 -8.33
N ASP A 37 8.43 -5.88 -8.83
CA ASP A 37 8.75 -5.57 -10.23
C ASP A 37 8.09 -6.57 -11.20
N SER A 38 8.02 -7.84 -10.80
CA SER A 38 7.29 -8.88 -11.54
C SER A 38 5.79 -8.56 -11.61
N ILE A 39 5.20 -8.13 -10.50
CA ILE A 39 3.81 -7.67 -10.44
C ILE A 39 3.62 -6.43 -11.30
N ARG A 40 4.54 -5.46 -11.26
CA ARG A 40 4.47 -4.23 -12.06
C ARG A 40 4.38 -4.55 -13.55
N ASN A 41 5.26 -5.42 -14.04
CA ASN A 41 5.28 -5.82 -15.45
C ASN A 41 4.07 -6.69 -15.86
N SER A 42 3.50 -7.44 -14.92
CA SER A 42 2.34 -8.31 -15.16
C SER A 42 0.99 -7.58 -15.01
N MET A 43 0.92 -6.52 -14.19
CA MET A 43 -0.30 -5.77 -13.90
C MET A 43 -0.68 -4.82 -15.06
N LEU A 44 -1.15 -5.37 -16.18
CA LEU A 44 -1.86 -4.60 -17.22
C LEU A 44 -3.13 -3.90 -16.69
N ARG A 45 -3.65 -4.30 -15.52
CA ARG A 45 -4.94 -3.83 -14.97
C ARG A 45 -4.88 -3.32 -13.51
N LEU A 46 -3.69 -3.01 -12.98
CA LEU A 46 -3.50 -2.52 -11.60
C LEU A 46 -4.06 -3.45 -10.50
N ARG A 47 -4.39 -4.70 -10.81
CA ARG A 47 -4.96 -5.69 -9.88
C ARG A 47 -4.16 -6.98 -9.99
N TYR A 48 -3.77 -7.52 -8.85
CA TYR A 48 -2.99 -8.75 -8.74
C TYR A 48 -3.70 -9.69 -7.78
N LEU A 49 -3.76 -10.96 -8.17
CA LEU A 49 -4.30 -12.04 -7.37
C LEU A 49 -3.15 -13.00 -7.07
N PRO A 50 -2.78 -13.20 -5.78
CA PRO A 50 -1.77 -14.19 -5.42
C PRO A 50 -2.31 -15.58 -5.72
N LYS A 51 -1.48 -16.42 -6.32
CA LYS A 51 -1.80 -17.81 -6.66
C LYS A 51 -1.44 -18.76 -5.52
N ASP A 52 -0.39 -18.41 -4.76
CA ASP A 52 0.15 -19.22 -3.68
C ASP A 52 0.16 -18.50 -2.32
N LYS A 53 0.20 -19.28 -1.23
CA LYS A 53 0.32 -18.74 0.14
C LYS A 53 1.60 -17.92 0.35
N ASN A 54 2.67 -18.27 -0.37
CA ASN A 54 3.94 -17.54 -0.31
C ASN A 54 3.80 -16.15 -0.96
N GLU A 55 3.18 -16.08 -2.13
CA GLU A 55 2.85 -14.82 -2.82
C GLU A 55 1.91 -13.95 -1.97
N GLU A 56 0.94 -14.56 -1.29
CA GLU A 56 0.05 -13.85 -0.38
C GLU A 56 0.82 -13.23 0.80
N SER A 57 1.80 -13.94 1.35
CA SER A 57 2.67 -13.42 2.42
C SER A 57 3.45 -12.18 1.96
N ILE A 58 4.06 -12.25 0.77
CA ILE A 58 4.79 -11.13 0.17
C ILE A 58 3.85 -9.94 -0.10
N CYS A 59 2.65 -10.20 -0.62
CA CYS A 59 1.63 -9.17 -0.82
C CYS A 59 1.22 -8.50 0.50
N ARG A 60 1.11 -9.26 1.59
CA ARG A 60 0.82 -8.70 2.93
C ARG A 60 1.96 -7.83 3.45
N SER A 61 3.23 -8.23 3.25
CA SER A 61 4.39 -7.39 3.55
C SER A 61 4.35 -6.08 2.77
N LEU A 62 4.10 -6.15 1.45
CA LEU A 62 3.98 -4.98 0.58
C LEU A 62 2.80 -4.07 0.96
N VAL A 63 1.70 -4.65 1.49
CA VAL A 63 0.59 -3.88 2.08
C VAL A 63 1.01 -3.17 3.37
N ASN A 64 1.74 -3.86 4.25
CA ASN A 64 2.24 -3.27 5.49
C ASN A 64 3.24 -2.13 5.23
N ALA A 65 4.04 -2.27 4.17
CA ALA A 65 4.94 -1.24 3.67
C ALA A 65 4.21 -0.08 2.99
N GLY A 66 2.93 -0.24 2.60
CA GLY A 66 2.12 0.80 1.97
C GLY A 66 2.27 0.87 0.44
N VAL A 67 2.93 -0.12 -0.16
CA VAL A 67 3.14 -0.26 -1.61
C VAL A 67 1.90 -0.78 -2.31
N LEU A 68 1.27 -1.78 -1.69
CA LEU A 68 0.04 -2.39 -2.13
C LEU A 68 -1.11 -2.06 -1.18
N ALA A 69 -2.32 -2.13 -1.68
CA ALA A 69 -3.54 -2.08 -0.89
C ALA A 69 -4.41 -3.29 -1.24
N LYS A 70 -4.90 -3.98 -0.21
CA LYS A 70 -5.85 -5.07 -0.39
C LYS A 70 -7.25 -4.49 -0.66
N ARG A 71 -7.86 -4.89 -1.78
CA ARG A 71 -9.25 -4.57 -2.15
C ARG A 71 -10.00 -5.86 -2.45
N GLY A 72 -10.71 -6.38 -1.43
CA GLY A 72 -11.35 -7.69 -1.51
C GLY A 72 -10.31 -8.80 -1.61
N GLU A 73 -10.40 -9.60 -2.67
CA GLU A 73 -9.46 -10.68 -2.96
C GLU A 73 -8.22 -10.23 -3.72
N PHE A 74 -8.23 -9.00 -4.27
CA PHE A 74 -7.15 -8.49 -5.11
C PHE A 74 -6.25 -7.51 -4.36
N TYR A 75 -5.00 -7.43 -4.78
CA TYR A 75 -4.04 -6.42 -4.37
C TYR A 75 -3.87 -5.38 -5.48
N VAL A 76 -3.81 -4.11 -5.08
CA VAL A 76 -3.78 -2.97 -6.00
C VAL A 76 -2.61 -2.07 -5.62
N LEU A 77 -1.87 -1.57 -6.62
CA LEU A 77 -0.83 -0.58 -6.40
C LEU A 77 -1.38 0.71 -5.78
N THR A 78 -0.77 1.17 -4.69
CA THR A 78 -1.06 2.49 -4.11
C THR A 78 -0.41 3.60 -4.93
N SER A 79 -0.69 4.86 -4.59
CA SER A 79 0.06 6.01 -5.13
C SER A 79 1.55 5.92 -4.82
N ALA A 80 1.92 5.42 -3.63
CA ALA A 80 3.31 5.25 -3.22
C ALA A 80 4.00 4.12 -3.99
N GLY A 81 3.32 2.97 -4.20
CA GLY A 81 3.86 1.92 -5.06
C GLY A 81 4.04 2.37 -6.50
N ARG A 82 3.12 3.18 -7.04
CA ARG A 82 3.29 3.79 -8.37
C ARG A 82 4.44 4.79 -8.44
N ALA A 83 4.72 5.53 -7.37
CA ALA A 83 5.86 6.42 -7.30
C ALA A 83 7.18 5.64 -7.29
N MET A 84 7.26 4.53 -6.53
CA MET A 84 8.42 3.62 -6.58
C MET A 84 8.61 2.96 -7.94
N ALA A 85 7.53 2.63 -8.63
CA ALA A 85 7.58 2.05 -9.97
C ALA A 85 8.13 3.01 -11.06
N ARG A 86 8.21 4.31 -10.77
CA ARG A 86 8.68 5.36 -11.70
C ARG A 86 10.05 5.94 -11.35
N ALA A 87 10.55 5.67 -10.14
CA ALA A 87 11.89 6.07 -9.70
C ALA A 87 12.93 5.10 -10.28
#